data_AF-A0A947XA78-F1
#
_entry.id   AF-A0A947XA78-F1
#
_cell.length_a   1.000
_cell.length_b   1.000
_cell.length_c   1.000
_cell.angle_alpha   90.00
_cell.angle_beta   90.00
_cell.angle_gamma   90.00
#
_symmetry.space_group_name_H-M   'P 1'
#
loop_
_entity.id
_entity.type
_entity.pdbx_description
1 polymer ?
#
loop_
_entity_poly.entity_id
_entity_poly.type
_entity_poly.pdbx_seq_one_letter_code
_entity_poly.pdbx_strand_id
1 'polypeptide(L)'
;MFEALEYYQSLAEKFDSRILTVPGIVIVIIGLCIWLAGLRWRKILGAIAGGGGFASAVVCIGSCGTPIVLAVIFIGIVIGAMVEKVTLGIFGTVAAAIVVLAVTSTNIRARQYSDIEYLSTLEEPTEEELLSGFYHPRWPEYEYRDIVITMPQAVEITRQMASYFVAKTVDNIKSSYAVAFASAIVILIAAGFAAVLVPRIFIAVTASSLGSAIIFVGMIMLLFYKRSEPVNCIAERSWFFAMTLTAIVVFGTMVQLVLSPPTATRAPDESKDEKKGDKK
;
A
#
# COMPACT_ATOMS: atom_id res chain seq x y z
N MET A 1 15.27 7.64 -4.54
CA MET A 1 14.05 6.84 -4.86
C MET A 1 13.51 7.21 -6.23
N PHE A 2 13.44 8.50 -6.57
CA PHE A 2 12.95 8.95 -7.86
C PHE A 2 13.76 8.42 -9.06
N GLU A 3 15.09 8.55 -9.02
CA GLU A 3 15.98 7.98 -10.05
C GLU A 3 15.78 6.48 -10.29
N ALA A 4 15.51 5.71 -9.24
CA ALA A 4 15.24 4.28 -9.36
C ALA A 4 13.90 4.01 -10.10
N LEU A 5 12.90 4.89 -9.92
CA LEU A 5 11.64 4.83 -10.65
C LEU A 5 11.81 5.27 -12.11
N GLU A 6 12.60 6.31 -12.37
CA GLU A 6 12.94 6.74 -13.75
C GLU A 6 13.69 5.63 -14.48
N TYR A 7 14.68 5.02 -13.83
CA TYR A 7 15.42 3.88 -14.37
C TYR A 7 14.50 2.69 -14.62
N TYR A 8 13.63 2.35 -13.66
CA TYR A 8 12.63 1.29 -13.86
C TYR A 8 11.67 1.60 -15.01
N GLN A 9 11.24 2.86 -15.16
CA GLN A 9 10.41 3.28 -16.29
C GLN A 9 11.12 3.05 -17.62
N SER A 10 12.42 3.40 -17.72
CA SER A 10 13.21 3.15 -18.93
C SER A 10 13.36 1.66 -19.27
N LEU A 11 13.43 0.80 -18.25
CA LEU A 11 13.42 -0.66 -18.43
C LEU A 11 12.03 -1.17 -18.84
N ALA A 12 10.97 -0.62 -18.25
CA ALA A 12 9.60 -1.02 -18.53
C ALA A 12 9.20 -0.76 -19.98
N GLU A 13 9.77 0.24 -20.65
CA GLU A 13 9.59 0.48 -22.08
C GLU A 13 10.09 -0.67 -22.98
N LYS A 14 11.03 -1.47 -22.46
CA LYS A 14 11.63 -2.64 -23.13
C LYS A 14 10.94 -3.96 -22.77
N PHE A 15 9.97 -3.93 -21.85
CA PHE A 15 9.19 -5.12 -21.50
C PHE A 15 8.22 -5.47 -22.62
N ASP A 16 7.94 -6.76 -22.80
CA ASP A 16 6.83 -7.19 -23.63
C ASP A 16 5.52 -6.56 -23.10
N SER A 17 4.77 -5.96 -24.02
CA SER A 17 3.51 -5.26 -23.80
C SER A 17 2.51 -6.01 -22.94
N ARG A 18 2.48 -7.34 -23.08
CA ARG A 18 1.56 -8.21 -22.33
C ARG A 18 1.85 -8.22 -20.83
N ILE A 19 3.12 -8.04 -20.47
CA ILE A 19 3.63 -8.11 -19.10
C ILE A 19 3.12 -6.95 -18.26
N LEU A 20 2.96 -5.77 -18.84
CA LEU A 20 2.47 -4.58 -18.13
C LEU A 20 0.95 -4.46 -18.23
N THR A 21 0.38 -4.80 -19.38
CA THR A 21 -1.05 -4.61 -19.66
C THR A 21 -1.93 -5.52 -18.81
N VAL A 22 -1.65 -6.83 -18.81
CA VAL A 22 -2.51 -7.81 -18.12
C VAL A 22 -2.54 -7.56 -16.60
N PRO A 23 -1.41 -7.53 -15.88
CA PRO A 23 -1.44 -7.24 -14.45
C PRO A 23 -1.89 -5.81 -14.15
N GLY A 24 -1.58 -4.81 -15.00
CA GLY A 24 -2.09 -3.46 -14.84
C GLY A 24 -3.63 -3.42 -14.80
N ILE A 25 -4.30 -4.08 -15.77
CA ILE A 25 -5.76 -4.20 -15.79
C ILE A 25 -6.27 -4.93 -14.55
N VAL A 26 -5.65 -6.06 -14.18
CA VAL A 26 -6.05 -6.83 -12.99
C VAL A 26 -5.94 -5.99 -11.72
N ILE A 27 -4.85 -5.25 -11.55
CA ILE A 27 -4.62 -4.35 -10.40
C ILE A 27 -5.69 -3.24 -10.38
N VAL A 28 -5.99 -2.61 -11.53
CA VAL A 28 -7.05 -1.59 -11.60
C VAL A 28 -8.40 -2.17 -11.21
N ILE A 29 -8.77 -3.36 -11.70
CA ILE A 29 -10.03 -4.02 -11.36
C ILE A 29 -10.09 -4.33 -9.86
N ILE A 30 -9.01 -4.88 -9.29
CA ILE A 30 -8.92 -5.16 -7.84
C ILE A 30 -9.06 -3.86 -7.04
N GLY A 31 -8.35 -2.81 -7.43
CA GLY A 31 -8.44 -1.49 -6.79
C GLY A 31 -9.84 -0.91 -6.86
N LEU A 32 -10.52 -1.04 -7.99
CA LEU A 32 -11.90 -0.59 -8.19
C LEU A 32 -12.89 -1.41 -7.37
N CYS A 33 -12.69 -2.72 -7.25
CA CYS A 33 -13.44 -3.57 -6.34
C CYS A 33 -13.26 -3.13 -4.88
N ILE A 34 -12.03 -2.89 -4.42
CA ILE A 34 -11.75 -2.40 -3.06
C ILE A 34 -12.37 -1.01 -2.85
N TRP A 35 -12.26 -0.14 -3.85
CA TRP A 35 -12.80 1.22 -3.84
C TRP A 35 -14.33 1.24 -3.79
N LEU A 36 -15.02 0.28 -4.42
CA LEU A 36 -16.49 0.18 -4.37
C LEU A 36 -17.01 -0.62 -3.17
N ALA A 37 -16.26 -1.62 -2.71
CA ALA A 37 -16.77 -2.65 -1.82
C ALA A 37 -16.67 -2.32 -0.32
N GLY A 38 -16.21 -1.11 0.02
CA GLY A 38 -15.75 -0.69 1.36
C GLY A 38 -16.65 -1.05 2.54
N LEU A 39 -17.94 -1.29 2.35
CA LEU A 39 -18.86 -1.60 3.46
C LEU A 39 -19.71 -2.87 3.26
N ARG A 40 -19.95 -3.30 2.02
CA ARG A 40 -20.67 -4.56 1.74
C ARG A 40 -19.76 -5.79 1.81
N TRP A 41 -18.49 -5.66 1.48
CA TRP A 41 -17.54 -6.78 1.45
C TRP A 41 -16.60 -6.81 2.65
N ARG A 42 -16.92 -6.07 3.72
CA ARG A 42 -16.10 -6.03 4.94
C ARG A 42 -15.67 -7.42 5.46
N LYS A 43 -16.53 -8.43 5.32
CA LYS A 43 -16.21 -9.84 5.67
C LYS A 43 -15.18 -10.47 4.74
N ILE A 44 -15.29 -10.22 3.43
CA ILE A 44 -14.37 -10.75 2.40
C ILE A 44 -13.03 -10.02 2.49
N LEU A 45 -13.03 -8.69 2.69
CA LEU A 45 -11.81 -7.91 2.88
C LEU A 45 -11.07 -8.32 4.16
N GLY A 46 -11.79 -8.57 5.25
CA GLY A 46 -11.21 -9.10 6.49
C GLY A 46 -10.57 -10.48 6.30
N ALA A 47 -11.25 -11.36 5.57
CA ALA A 47 -10.72 -12.68 5.18
C ALA A 47 -9.42 -12.58 4.37
N ILE A 48 -9.39 -11.73 3.34
CA ILE A 48 -8.19 -11.53 2.49
C ILE A 48 -7.04 -10.94 3.29
N ALA A 49 -7.31 -9.91 4.11
CA ALA A 49 -6.29 -9.27 4.93
C ALA A 49 -5.70 -10.24 5.98
N GLY A 50 -6.55 -11.04 6.63
CA GLY A 50 -6.11 -12.07 7.55
C GLY A 50 -5.26 -13.15 6.86
N GLY A 51 -5.71 -13.64 5.70
CA GLY A 51 -4.95 -14.61 4.91
C GLY A 51 -3.60 -14.08 4.42
N GLY A 52 -3.57 -12.87 3.87
CA GLY A 52 -2.35 -12.22 3.39
C GLY A 52 -1.37 -11.89 4.51
N GLY A 53 -1.87 -11.38 5.65
CA GLY A 53 -1.05 -11.09 6.82
C GLY A 53 -0.35 -12.34 7.36
N PHE A 54 -1.09 -13.43 7.54
CA PHE A 54 -0.52 -14.71 7.98
C PHE A 54 0.40 -15.34 6.93
N ALA A 55 0.09 -15.23 5.62
CA ALA A 55 1.00 -15.64 4.56
C ALA A 55 2.35 -14.93 4.68
N SER A 56 2.33 -13.60 4.87
CA SER A 56 3.54 -12.79 4.99
C SER A 56 4.37 -13.15 6.23
N ALA A 57 3.71 -13.38 7.37
CA ALA A 57 4.37 -13.80 8.60
C ALA A 57 5.08 -15.15 8.43
N VAL A 58 4.47 -16.10 7.72
CA VAL A 58 5.09 -17.39 7.44
C VAL A 58 6.30 -17.26 6.51
N VAL A 59 6.23 -16.37 5.50
CA VAL A 59 7.38 -16.08 4.62
C VAL A 59 8.55 -15.50 5.42
N CYS A 60 8.28 -14.68 6.44
CA CYS A 60 9.32 -14.11 7.31
C CYS A 60 10.00 -15.13 8.24
N ILE A 61 9.35 -16.25 8.56
CA ILE A 61 9.87 -17.27 9.49
C ILE A 61 10.82 -18.28 8.78
N GLY A 62 10.95 -18.20 7.45
CA GLY A 62 11.81 -19.08 6.67
C GLY A 62 11.09 -20.34 6.19
N SER A 63 11.79 -21.17 5.42
CA SER A 63 11.27 -22.27 4.58
C SER A 63 10.51 -23.36 5.35
N CYS A 64 9.28 -23.05 5.77
CA CYS A 64 8.29 -24.02 6.18
C CYS A 64 7.76 -24.77 4.96
N GLY A 65 7.49 -26.07 5.11
CA GLY A 65 6.90 -26.87 4.05
C GLY A 65 5.56 -26.29 3.58
N THR A 66 5.29 -26.37 2.27
CA THR A 66 4.07 -25.91 1.59
C THR A 66 2.75 -26.21 2.32
N PRO A 67 2.52 -27.39 2.95
CA PRO A 67 1.27 -27.64 3.68
C PRO A 67 1.11 -26.78 4.94
N ILE A 68 2.19 -26.43 5.63
CA ILE A 68 2.16 -25.58 6.83
C ILE A 68 1.77 -24.15 6.42
N VAL A 69 2.32 -23.65 5.31
CA VAL A 69 1.98 -22.33 4.76
C VAL A 69 0.47 -22.24 4.47
N LEU A 70 -0.09 -23.24 3.78
CA LEU A 70 -1.51 -23.25 3.44
C LEU A 70 -2.42 -23.33 4.66
N ALA A 71 -2.06 -24.14 5.66
CA ALA A 71 -2.84 -24.25 6.90
C ALA A 71 -2.87 -22.93 7.68
N VAL A 72 -1.72 -22.24 7.79
CA VAL A 72 -1.61 -20.95 8.48
C VAL A 72 -2.36 -19.84 7.74
N ILE A 73 -2.34 -19.84 6.41
CA ILE A 73 -3.15 -18.93 5.58
C ILE A 73 -4.65 -19.17 5.84
N PHE A 74 -5.09 -20.43 5.85
CA PHE A 74 -6.50 -20.76 6.06
C PHE A 74 -6.98 -20.31 7.45
N ILE A 75 -6.17 -20.54 8.49
CA ILE A 75 -6.43 -20.04 9.85
C ILE A 75 -6.49 -18.51 9.86
N GLY A 76 -5.56 -17.84 9.18
CA GLY A 76 -5.56 -16.38 9.04
C GLY A 76 -6.81 -15.84 8.34
N ILE A 77 -7.31 -16.53 7.32
CA ILE A 77 -8.56 -16.19 6.62
C ILE A 77 -9.76 -16.30 7.58
N VAL A 78 -9.86 -17.39 8.34
CA VAL A 78 -10.98 -17.61 9.27
C VAL A 78 -10.96 -16.59 10.41
N ILE A 79 -9.79 -16.34 10.99
CA ILE A 79 -9.61 -15.32 12.04
C ILE A 79 -9.91 -13.93 11.47
N GLY A 80 -9.34 -13.58 10.31
CA GLY A 80 -9.60 -12.29 9.66
C GLY A 80 -11.08 -12.07 9.34
N ALA A 81 -11.80 -13.11 8.95
CA ALA A 81 -13.24 -13.06 8.70
C ALA A 81 -14.07 -12.87 9.98
N MET A 82 -13.63 -13.44 11.12
CA MET A 82 -14.32 -13.33 12.40
C MET A 82 -14.09 -11.99 13.09
N VAL A 83 -12.96 -11.34 12.85
CA VAL A 83 -12.60 -10.13 13.56
C VAL A 83 -12.97 -8.88 12.74
N GLU A 84 -14.28 -8.73 12.51
CA GLU A 84 -14.92 -7.61 11.80
C GLU A 84 -14.57 -6.22 12.39
N LYS A 85 -14.20 -6.17 13.69
CA LYS A 85 -13.81 -4.94 14.39
C LYS A 85 -12.31 -4.67 14.44
N VAL A 86 -11.45 -5.70 14.37
CA VAL A 86 -9.98 -5.54 14.46
C VAL A 86 -9.35 -5.40 13.07
N THR A 87 -9.95 -5.98 12.04
CA THR A 87 -9.54 -5.74 10.63
C THR A 87 -9.58 -4.25 10.29
N LEU A 88 -10.56 -3.53 10.83
CA LEU A 88 -10.69 -2.07 10.76
C LEU A 88 -9.51 -1.35 11.44
N GLY A 89 -9.04 -1.87 12.57
CA GLY A 89 -7.82 -1.39 13.24
C GLY A 89 -6.55 -1.65 12.44
N ILE A 90 -6.44 -2.82 11.79
CA ILE A 90 -5.27 -3.20 10.97
C ILE A 90 -5.20 -2.35 9.69
N PHE A 91 -6.31 -2.18 8.97
CA PHE A 91 -6.33 -1.28 7.81
C PHE A 91 -6.08 0.17 8.23
N GLY A 92 -6.57 0.56 9.40
CA GLY A 92 -6.31 1.85 10.00
C GLY A 92 -4.84 2.07 10.33
N THR A 93 -4.16 1.07 10.91
CA THR A 93 -2.74 1.16 11.23
C THR A 93 -1.89 1.17 9.97
N VAL A 94 -2.24 0.39 8.92
CA VAL A 94 -1.55 0.42 7.62
C VAL A 94 -1.73 1.77 6.94
N ALA A 95 -2.95 2.32 6.90
CA ALA A 95 -3.20 3.64 6.32
C ALA A 95 -2.47 4.76 7.10
N ALA A 96 -2.53 4.71 8.43
CA ALA A 96 -1.78 5.62 9.29
C ALA A 96 -0.27 5.52 9.04
N ALA A 97 0.28 4.31 8.93
CA ALA A 97 1.68 4.09 8.62
C ALA A 97 2.05 4.68 7.25
N ILE A 98 1.21 4.52 6.22
CA ILE A 98 1.43 5.12 4.89
C ILE A 98 1.44 6.65 4.98
N VAL A 99 0.51 7.27 5.72
CA VAL A 99 0.45 8.74 5.89
C VAL A 99 1.68 9.25 6.63
N VAL A 100 2.07 8.59 7.72
CA VAL A 100 3.30 8.91 8.46
C VAL A 100 4.49 8.84 7.52
N LEU A 101 4.59 7.78 6.72
CA LEU A 101 5.68 7.56 5.78
C LEU A 101 5.73 8.63 4.69
N ALA A 102 4.58 9.07 4.18
CA ALA A 102 4.50 10.19 3.25
C ALA A 102 5.00 11.49 3.91
N VAL A 103 4.55 11.81 5.13
CA VAL A 103 4.96 13.03 5.85
C VAL A 103 6.44 13.00 6.21
N THR A 104 6.99 11.87 6.67
CA THR A 104 8.44 11.76 6.93
C THR A 104 9.26 11.78 5.66
N SER A 105 8.79 11.18 4.56
CA SER A 105 9.51 11.25 3.28
C SER A 105 9.66 12.67 2.75
N THR A 106 8.65 13.54 2.92
CA THR A 106 8.74 14.96 2.53
C THR A 106 9.74 15.74 3.38
N ASN A 107 9.82 15.46 4.68
CA ASN A 107 10.81 16.06 5.58
C ASN A 107 12.24 15.58 5.33
N ILE A 108 12.42 14.31 4.97
CA ILE A 108 13.74 13.76 4.60
C ILE A 108 14.24 14.40 3.30
N ARG A 109 13.36 14.61 2.32
CA ARG A 109 13.73 15.26 1.04
C ARG A 109 14.25 16.68 1.23
N ALA A 110 13.71 17.41 2.21
CA ALA A 110 14.19 18.74 2.59
C ALA A 110 15.60 18.72 3.21
N ARG A 111 15.98 17.65 3.92
CA ARG A 111 17.35 17.47 4.44
C ARG A 111 18.31 16.95 3.38
N GLN A 112 17.88 16.07 2.50
CA GLN A 112 18.76 15.46 1.51
C GLN A 112 19.25 16.46 0.45
N TYR A 113 18.47 17.51 0.18
CA TYR A 113 18.87 18.57 -0.74
C TYR A 113 20.01 19.45 -0.20
N SER A 114 20.19 19.55 1.12
CA SER A 114 21.32 20.30 1.69
C SER A 114 22.64 19.53 1.65
N ASP A 115 22.60 18.20 1.62
CA ASP A 115 23.81 17.36 1.62
C ASP A 115 24.34 17.07 0.19
N ILE A 116 23.46 17.04 -0.82
CA ILE A 116 23.85 16.80 -2.23
C ILE A 116 24.70 17.96 -2.80
N GLU A 117 24.47 19.20 -2.33
CA GLU A 117 25.30 20.35 -2.70
C GLU A 117 26.75 20.21 -2.19
N TYR A 118 26.98 19.43 -1.13
CA TYR A 118 28.29 19.18 -0.52
C TYR A 118 29.04 17.97 -1.13
N LEU A 119 28.31 16.98 -1.66
CA LEU A 119 28.88 15.75 -2.22
C LEU A 119 29.30 15.88 -3.70
N SER A 120 28.81 16.90 -4.42
CA SER A 120 29.21 17.16 -5.81
C SER A 120 30.68 17.61 -5.99
N THR A 121 31.39 17.84 -4.90
CA THR A 121 32.78 18.31 -4.87
C THR A 121 33.82 17.28 -4.43
N LEU A 122 33.44 16.02 -4.15
CA LEU A 122 34.38 15.00 -3.68
C LEU A 122 34.63 13.88 -4.70
N GLU A 123 35.91 13.58 -4.83
CA GLU A 123 36.58 12.59 -5.69
C GLU A 123 36.12 11.14 -5.38
N GLU A 124 36.36 10.22 -6.32
CA GLU A 124 35.75 8.88 -6.48
C GLU A 124 35.21 8.18 -5.20
N PRO A 125 33.97 7.62 -5.27
CA PRO A 125 33.27 7.10 -4.11
C PRO A 125 33.92 5.83 -3.54
N THR A 126 34.12 5.82 -2.22
CA THR A 126 34.68 4.68 -1.48
C THR A 126 33.67 3.52 -1.33
N GLU A 127 34.13 2.29 -1.08
CA GLU A 127 33.26 1.09 -0.95
C GLU A 127 32.15 1.23 0.11
N GLU A 128 32.36 2.06 1.14
CA GLU A 128 31.34 2.39 2.14
C GLU A 128 30.20 3.26 1.57
N GLU A 129 30.46 4.12 0.58
CA GLU A 129 29.42 4.88 -0.13
C GLU A 129 28.62 4.00 -1.08
N LEU A 130 29.25 2.98 -1.68
CA LEU A 130 28.56 1.90 -2.41
C LEU A 130 27.60 1.12 -1.49
N LEU A 131 27.94 0.96 -0.22
CA LEU A 131 27.11 0.32 0.82
C LEU A 131 26.09 1.29 1.47
N SER A 132 26.25 2.61 1.34
CA SER A 132 25.42 3.64 2.00
C SER A 132 23.99 3.79 1.45
N GLY A 133 23.57 2.93 0.51
CA GLY A 133 22.18 2.84 0.07
C GLY A 133 21.79 3.84 -1.03
N PHE A 134 22.74 4.55 -1.64
CA PHE A 134 22.48 5.38 -2.81
C PHE A 134 22.41 4.60 -4.14
N TYR A 135 23.01 3.42 -4.21
CA TYR A 135 22.87 2.55 -5.38
C TYR A 135 21.51 1.85 -5.41
N HIS A 136 20.77 2.03 -6.50
CA HIS A 136 19.65 1.16 -6.86
C HIS A 136 20.18 0.03 -7.76
N PRO A 137 19.57 -1.17 -7.72
CA PRO A 137 19.98 -2.25 -8.61
C PRO A 137 19.86 -1.79 -10.06
N ARG A 138 20.95 -1.98 -10.81
CA ARG A 138 21.05 -1.70 -12.25
C ARG A 138 21.39 -2.98 -12.98
N TRP A 139 20.89 -3.08 -14.21
CA TRP A 139 21.13 -4.18 -15.12
C TRP A 139 21.75 -3.61 -16.40
N PRO A 140 23.08 -3.38 -16.43
CA PRO A 140 23.76 -2.78 -17.57
C PRO A 140 23.56 -3.60 -18.85
N GLU A 141 23.33 -4.91 -18.73
CA GLU A 141 23.02 -5.79 -19.85
C GLU A 141 21.76 -5.38 -20.61
N TYR A 142 20.82 -4.64 -20.00
CA TYR A 142 19.60 -4.17 -20.66
C TYR A 142 19.66 -2.69 -21.04
N GLU A 143 20.80 -2.01 -20.93
CA GLU A 143 20.89 -0.58 -21.31
C GLU A 143 20.88 -0.38 -22.84
N TYR A 144 21.36 -1.36 -23.62
CA TYR A 144 21.37 -1.31 -25.07
C TYR A 144 19.95 -1.26 -25.69
N ARG A 145 19.79 -0.56 -26.82
CA ARG A 145 18.47 -0.25 -27.41
C ARG A 145 17.73 -1.46 -27.98
N ASP A 146 18.45 -2.50 -28.40
CA ASP A 146 17.87 -3.59 -29.20
C ASP A 146 17.52 -4.84 -28.38
N ILE A 147 17.62 -4.77 -27.05
CA ILE A 147 17.37 -5.92 -26.18
C ILE A 147 15.92 -5.90 -25.70
N VAL A 148 15.18 -6.93 -26.09
CA VAL A 148 13.83 -7.18 -25.61
C VAL A 148 13.90 -8.00 -24.33
N ILE A 149 13.35 -7.47 -23.24
CA ILE A 149 13.36 -8.13 -21.94
C ILE A 149 12.22 -9.16 -21.91
N THR A 150 12.59 -10.43 -21.74
CA THR A 150 11.63 -11.54 -21.68
C THR A 150 10.83 -11.54 -20.37
N MET A 151 9.68 -12.22 -20.34
CA MET A 151 8.82 -12.28 -19.15
C MET A 151 9.54 -12.75 -17.86
N PRO A 152 10.35 -13.83 -17.87
CA PRO A 152 11.08 -14.24 -16.67
C PRO A 152 12.04 -13.17 -16.17
N GLN A 153 12.74 -12.47 -17.08
CA GLN A 153 13.67 -11.38 -16.74
C GLN A 153 12.93 -10.17 -16.18
N ALA A 154 11.82 -9.78 -16.80
CA ALA A 154 11.00 -8.65 -16.34
C ALA A 154 10.43 -8.90 -14.93
N VAL A 155 10.02 -10.14 -14.64
CA VAL A 155 9.57 -10.55 -13.30
C VAL A 155 10.70 -10.46 -12.28
N GLU A 156 11.90 -10.93 -12.62
CA GLU A 156 13.05 -10.86 -11.72
C GLU A 156 13.50 -9.43 -11.45
N ILE A 157 13.61 -8.60 -12.49
CA ILE A 157 13.91 -7.16 -12.39
C ILE A 157 12.87 -6.46 -11.50
N THR A 158 11.59 -6.72 -11.75
CA THR A 158 10.49 -6.12 -10.98
C THR A 158 10.52 -6.58 -9.53
N ARG A 159 10.83 -7.86 -9.27
CA ARG A 159 10.97 -8.41 -7.92
C ARG A 159 12.12 -7.76 -7.16
N GLN A 160 13.29 -7.67 -7.77
CA GLN A 160 14.47 -7.06 -7.15
C GLN A 160 14.23 -5.56 -6.89
N MET A 161 13.67 -4.83 -7.86
CA MET A 161 13.33 -3.43 -7.70
C MET A 161 12.26 -3.20 -6.61
N ALA A 162 11.22 -4.04 -6.56
CA ALA A 162 10.22 -4.00 -5.49
C ALA A 162 10.84 -4.27 -4.12
N SER A 163 11.74 -5.26 -4.01
CA SER A 163 12.44 -5.56 -2.77
C SER A 163 13.33 -4.40 -2.31
N TYR A 164 13.99 -3.71 -3.24
CA TYR A 164 14.76 -2.51 -2.97
C TYR A 164 13.88 -1.37 -2.44
N PHE A 165 12.73 -1.12 -3.08
CA PHE A 165 11.79 -0.12 -2.60
C PHE A 165 11.27 -0.45 -1.20
N VAL A 166 10.95 -1.72 -0.92
CA VAL A 166 10.51 -2.15 0.41
C VAL A 166 11.62 -1.97 1.43
N ALA A 167 12.83 -2.45 1.15
CA ALA A 167 13.98 -2.32 2.05
C ALA A 167 14.28 -0.86 2.36
N LYS A 168 14.38 -0.01 1.32
CA LYS A 168 14.66 1.42 1.50
C LYS A 168 13.53 2.16 2.19
N THR A 169 12.28 1.74 1.98
CA THR A 169 11.13 2.25 2.72
C THR A 169 11.25 1.91 4.20
N VAL A 170 11.58 0.65 4.53
CA VAL A 170 11.82 0.20 5.92
C VAL A 170 12.99 0.95 6.53
N ASP A 171 14.09 1.14 5.81
CA ASP A 171 15.27 1.84 6.32
C ASP A 171 15.01 3.33 6.51
N ASN A 172 14.20 3.97 5.65
CA ASN A 172 13.75 5.34 5.86
C ASN A 172 12.82 5.46 7.09
N ILE A 173 11.98 4.47 7.35
CA ILE A 173 11.18 4.42 8.59
C ILE A 173 12.11 4.31 9.80
N LYS A 174 13.13 3.45 9.71
CA LYS A 174 14.10 3.22 10.77
C LYS A 174 14.95 4.47 11.02
N SER A 175 15.61 5.03 10.01
CA SER A 175 16.49 6.20 10.19
C SER A 175 15.75 7.42 10.73
N SER A 176 14.44 7.50 10.48
CA SER A 176 13.56 8.56 11.01
C SER A 176 13.02 8.28 12.43
N TYR A 177 13.54 7.27 13.15
CA TYR A 177 13.03 6.76 14.44
C TYR A 177 12.75 7.82 15.53
N ALA A 178 13.40 8.97 15.56
CA ALA A 178 13.12 9.97 16.61
C ALA A 178 11.89 10.86 16.28
N VAL A 179 11.75 11.31 15.04
CA VAL A 179 10.70 12.27 14.62
C VAL A 179 9.49 11.55 14.02
N ALA A 180 9.73 10.43 13.33
CA ALA A 180 8.70 9.57 12.79
C ALA A 180 7.89 8.88 13.89
N PHE A 181 8.51 8.49 15.01
CA PHE A 181 7.82 7.76 16.06
C PHE A 181 6.84 8.65 16.82
N ALA A 182 7.23 9.90 17.12
CA ALA A 182 6.33 10.88 17.73
C ALA A 182 5.13 11.20 16.82
N SER A 183 5.37 11.46 15.53
CA SER A 183 4.28 11.72 14.57
C SER A 183 3.43 10.47 14.29
N ALA A 184 4.03 9.29 14.23
CA ALA A 184 3.34 8.01 14.07
C ALA A 184 2.41 7.70 15.22
N ILE A 185 2.87 7.89 16.46
CA ILE A 185 2.04 7.66 17.65
C ILE A 185 0.84 8.60 17.64
N VAL A 186 1.04 9.89 17.35
CA VAL A 186 -0.06 10.86 17.29
C VAL A 186 -1.07 10.49 16.21
N ILE A 187 -0.61 10.11 15.01
CA ILE A 187 -1.49 9.69 13.91
C ILE A 187 -2.21 8.38 14.26
N LEU A 188 -1.54 7.42 14.88
CA LEU A 188 -2.16 6.16 15.33
C LEU A 188 -3.22 6.38 16.41
N ILE A 189 -2.95 7.25 17.39
CA ILE A 189 -3.91 7.62 18.43
C ILE A 189 -5.11 8.32 17.79
N ALA A 190 -4.89 9.30 16.92
CA ALA A 190 -5.95 10.02 16.23
C ALA A 190 -6.78 9.08 15.34
N ALA A 191 -6.13 8.17 14.61
CA ALA A 191 -6.79 7.17 13.78
C ALA A 191 -7.59 6.17 14.62
N GLY A 192 -7.03 5.68 15.73
CA GLY A 192 -7.72 4.81 16.67
C GLY A 192 -8.94 5.49 17.30
N PHE A 193 -8.80 6.76 17.70
CA PHE A 193 -9.89 7.56 18.23
C PHE A 193 -10.99 7.80 17.19
N ALA A 194 -10.61 8.15 15.95
CA ALA A 194 -11.55 8.30 14.84
C ALA A 194 -12.27 6.98 14.50
N ALA A 195 -11.57 5.85 14.56
CA ALA A 195 -12.15 4.53 14.36
C ALA A 195 -13.17 4.15 15.44
N VAL A 196 -12.97 4.59 16.69
CA VAL A 196 -13.91 4.36 17.79
C VAL A 196 -15.12 5.30 17.68
N LEU A 197 -14.90 6.59 17.42
CA LEU A 197 -15.99 7.57 17.36
C LEU A 197 -16.86 7.43 16.12
N VAL A 198 -16.24 7.20 14.96
CA VAL A 198 -16.94 7.20 13.67
C VAL A 198 -16.46 6.06 12.77
N PRO A 199 -16.64 4.79 13.19
CA PRO A 199 -16.10 3.62 12.49
C PRO A 199 -16.54 3.57 11.02
N ARG A 200 -17.74 4.06 10.71
CA ARG A 200 -18.28 4.08 9.35
C ARG A 200 -17.51 5.03 8.42
N ILE A 201 -17.15 6.23 8.88
CA ILE A 201 -16.34 7.17 8.09
C ILE A 201 -14.92 6.62 7.95
N PHE A 202 -14.37 6.05 9.02
CA PHE A 202 -13.02 5.50 9.00
C PHE A 202 -12.86 4.36 7.98
N ILE A 203 -13.78 3.38 7.98
CA ILE A 203 -13.81 2.32 6.96
C ILE A 203 -13.91 2.95 5.57
N ALA A 204 -14.79 3.96 5.42
CA ALA A 204 -15.04 4.54 4.12
C ALA A 204 -13.79 5.24 3.54
N VAL A 205 -13.11 6.02 4.37
CA VAL A 205 -11.88 6.73 4.01
C VAL A 205 -10.76 5.74 3.70
N THR A 206 -10.55 4.73 4.54
CA THR A 206 -9.46 3.75 4.35
C THR A 206 -9.65 2.89 3.10
N ALA A 207 -10.88 2.40 2.85
CA ALA A 207 -11.17 1.64 1.64
C ALA A 207 -11.06 2.52 0.38
N SER A 208 -11.54 3.77 0.45
CA SER A 208 -11.41 4.74 -0.63
C SER A 208 -9.94 5.07 -0.93
N SER A 209 -9.12 5.35 0.09
CA SER A 209 -7.69 5.65 -0.06
C SER A 209 -6.90 4.47 -0.60
N LEU A 210 -7.13 3.27 -0.05
CA LEU A 210 -6.44 2.06 -0.49
C LEU A 210 -6.82 1.68 -1.92
N GLY A 211 -8.12 1.70 -2.24
CA GLY A 211 -8.60 1.45 -3.59
C GLY A 211 -8.04 2.44 -4.60
N SER A 212 -7.98 3.74 -4.24
CA SER A 212 -7.41 4.78 -5.09
C SER A 212 -5.91 4.56 -5.34
N ALA A 213 -5.14 4.20 -4.31
CA ALA A 213 -3.71 3.91 -4.45
C ALA A 213 -3.47 2.70 -5.35
N ILE A 214 -4.25 1.63 -5.21
CA ILE A 214 -4.15 0.43 -6.04
C ILE A 214 -4.51 0.75 -7.50
N ILE A 215 -5.60 1.48 -7.73
CA ILE A 215 -5.98 1.96 -9.08
C ILE A 215 -4.84 2.78 -9.68
N PHE A 216 -4.27 3.70 -8.92
CA PHE A 216 -3.18 4.56 -9.36
C PHE A 216 -1.94 3.76 -9.79
N VAL A 217 -1.53 2.77 -8.98
CA VAL A 217 -0.41 1.87 -9.31
C VAL A 217 -0.70 1.10 -10.61
N GLY A 218 -1.90 0.54 -10.75
CA GLY A 218 -2.31 -0.15 -11.97
C GLY A 218 -2.32 0.77 -13.19
N MET A 219 -2.78 2.00 -13.04
CA MET A 219 -2.77 3.01 -14.10
C MET A 219 -1.34 3.41 -14.50
N ILE A 220 -0.42 3.59 -13.54
CA ILE A 220 1.00 3.84 -13.84
C ILE A 220 1.58 2.67 -14.67
N MET A 221 1.28 1.42 -14.30
CA MET A 221 1.72 0.25 -15.04
C MET A 221 1.20 0.23 -16.49
N LEU A 222 -0.07 0.61 -16.69
CA LEU A 222 -0.66 0.76 -18.04
C LEU A 222 -0.07 1.93 -18.83
N LEU A 223 0.35 3.00 -18.14
CA LEU A 223 1.01 4.15 -18.75
C LEU A 223 2.45 3.83 -19.17
N PHE A 224 3.17 3.00 -18.41
CA PHE A 224 4.47 2.45 -18.82
C PHE A 224 4.34 1.60 -20.08
N TYR A 225 3.28 0.81 -20.21
CA TYR A 225 3.00 0.08 -21.45
C TYR A 225 2.90 1.01 -22.67
N LYS A 226 2.26 2.17 -22.52
CA LYS A 226 2.15 3.16 -23.60
C LYS A 226 3.44 3.96 -23.85
N ARG A 227 4.54 3.65 -23.14
CA ARG A 227 5.79 4.43 -23.15
C ARG A 227 5.56 5.91 -22.87
N SER A 228 4.53 6.20 -22.05
CA SER A 228 4.42 7.53 -21.48
C SER A 228 5.43 7.62 -20.34
N GLU A 229 5.87 8.84 -20.02
CA GLU A 229 6.75 9.09 -18.89
C GLU A 229 5.95 9.61 -17.68
N PRO A 230 5.03 8.81 -17.08
CA PRO A 230 4.13 9.31 -16.06
C PRO A 230 4.89 9.75 -14.81
N VAL A 231 6.03 9.13 -14.50
CA VAL A 231 6.82 9.46 -13.30
C VAL A 231 7.39 10.88 -13.41
N ASN A 232 7.92 11.25 -14.57
CA ASN A 232 8.43 12.59 -14.84
C ASN A 232 7.31 13.63 -14.74
N CYS A 233 6.17 13.35 -15.35
CA CYS A 233 4.99 14.23 -15.30
C CYS A 233 4.45 14.39 -13.86
N ILE A 234 4.42 13.32 -13.08
CA ILE A 234 4.00 13.35 -11.66
C ILE A 234 4.99 14.17 -10.82
N ALA A 235 6.29 14.07 -11.08
CA ALA A 235 7.28 14.85 -10.34
C ALA A 235 7.16 16.34 -10.64
N GLU A 236 7.04 16.71 -11.91
CA GLU A 236 6.90 18.10 -12.33
C GLU A 236 5.60 18.74 -11.81
N ARG A 237 4.50 17.97 -11.77
CA ARG A 237 3.16 18.47 -11.39
C ARG A 237 2.58 17.78 -10.17
N SER A 238 3.42 17.47 -9.18
CA SER A 238 3.04 16.67 -8.01
C SER A 238 1.81 17.21 -7.25
N TRP A 239 1.68 18.53 -7.13
CA TRP A 239 0.50 19.19 -6.55
C TRP A 239 -0.81 18.83 -7.26
N PHE A 240 -0.82 18.81 -8.59
CA PHE A 240 -2.02 18.50 -9.37
C PHE A 240 -2.48 17.05 -9.13
N PHE A 241 -1.54 16.12 -9.08
CA PHE A 241 -1.82 14.71 -8.77
C PHE A 241 -2.29 14.53 -7.33
N ALA A 242 -1.69 15.25 -6.38
CA ALA A 242 -2.14 15.24 -4.98
C ALA A 242 -3.60 15.71 -4.86
N MET A 243 -3.95 16.83 -5.49
CA MET A 243 -5.33 17.35 -5.51
C MET A 243 -6.30 16.37 -6.16
N THR A 244 -5.91 15.76 -7.28
CA THR A 244 -6.72 14.75 -7.97
C THR A 244 -6.97 13.52 -7.08
N LEU A 245 -5.93 13.02 -6.42
CA LEU A 245 -6.03 11.88 -5.52
C LEU A 245 -6.90 12.21 -4.31
N THR A 246 -6.76 13.40 -3.73
CA THR A 246 -7.64 13.87 -2.65
C THR A 246 -9.11 13.91 -3.10
N ALA A 247 -9.39 14.44 -4.30
CA ALA A 247 -10.75 14.50 -4.84
C ALA A 247 -11.35 13.09 -5.02
N ILE A 248 -10.59 12.14 -5.57
CA ILE A 248 -11.01 10.74 -5.73
C ILE A 248 -11.28 10.09 -4.37
N VAL A 249 -10.42 10.34 -3.36
CA VAL A 249 -10.59 9.78 -2.02
C VAL A 249 -11.86 10.33 -1.34
N VAL A 250 -12.09 11.64 -1.41
CA VAL A 250 -13.29 12.29 -0.87
C VAL A 250 -14.54 11.76 -1.56
N PHE A 251 -14.53 11.70 -2.89
CA PHE A 251 -15.64 11.18 -3.68
C PHE A 251 -15.95 9.72 -3.34
N GLY A 252 -14.93 8.86 -3.29
CA GLY A 252 -15.09 7.45 -2.92
C GLY A 252 -15.63 7.29 -1.50
N THR A 253 -15.18 8.14 -0.56
CA THR A 253 -15.70 8.16 0.81
C THR A 253 -17.19 8.51 0.81
N MET A 254 -17.60 9.54 0.06
CA MET A 254 -19.02 9.92 -0.06
C MET A 254 -19.87 8.80 -0.67
N VAL A 255 -19.43 8.21 -1.78
CA VAL A 255 -20.11 7.09 -2.44
C VAL A 255 -20.28 5.91 -1.48
N GLN A 256 -19.23 5.55 -0.75
CA GLN A 256 -19.29 4.47 0.23
C GLN A 256 -20.23 4.78 1.39
N LEU A 257 -20.26 6.03 1.88
CA LEU A 257 -21.22 6.44 2.92
C LEU A 257 -22.66 6.35 2.41
N VAL A 258 -22.94 6.80 1.18
CA VAL A 258 -24.27 6.74 0.58
C VAL A 258 -24.74 5.29 0.37
N LEU A 259 -23.86 4.41 -0.12
CA LEU A 259 -24.20 3.02 -0.43
C LEU A 259 -24.40 2.13 0.82
N SER A 260 -24.03 2.61 1.99
CA SER A 260 -23.93 1.78 3.19
C SER A 260 -24.93 2.26 4.23
N PRO A 261 -26.18 1.77 4.20
CA PRO A 261 -27.19 2.22 5.14
C PRO A 261 -26.70 2.05 6.58
N PRO A 262 -27.11 2.96 7.50
CA PRO A 262 -26.83 2.77 8.91
C PRO A 262 -27.27 1.37 9.31
N THR A 263 -26.42 0.61 9.99
CA THR A 263 -26.85 -0.66 10.58
C THR A 263 -28.05 -0.32 11.44
N ALA A 264 -29.24 -0.79 11.06
CA ALA A 264 -30.43 -0.60 11.87
C ALA A 264 -30.08 -1.15 13.25
N THR A 265 -29.96 -0.24 14.23
CA THR A 265 -29.75 -0.59 15.62
C THR A 265 -30.82 -1.61 15.92
N ARG A 266 -30.45 -2.90 16.06
CA ARG A 266 -31.41 -3.92 16.43
C ARG A 266 -32.00 -3.42 17.73
N ALA A 267 -33.28 -3.02 17.68
CA ALA A 267 -34.01 -2.68 18.87
C ALA A 267 -33.79 -3.84 19.84
N PRO A 268 -33.41 -3.58 21.10
CA PRO A 268 -33.24 -4.64 22.07
C PRO A 268 -34.50 -5.49 22.02
N ASP A 269 -34.33 -6.78 21.75
CA ASP A 269 -35.41 -7.76 21.67
C ASP A 269 -36.12 -7.75 23.04
N GLU A 270 -37.18 -6.95 23.17
CA GLU A 270 -38.04 -6.86 24.38
C GLU A 270 -38.75 -8.20 24.67
N SER A 271 -38.56 -9.22 23.83
CA SER A 271 -39.27 -10.49 23.87
C SER A 271 -38.78 -11.50 24.92
N LYS A 272 -37.83 -11.16 25.82
CA LYS A 272 -37.32 -12.10 26.84
C LYS A 272 -37.86 -11.94 28.26
N ASP A 273 -38.63 -10.89 28.57
CA ASP A 273 -39.14 -10.67 29.93
C ASP A 273 -40.54 -11.25 30.20
N GLU A 274 -41.27 -11.74 29.18
CA GLU A 274 -42.66 -12.20 29.38
C GLU A 274 -42.84 -13.66 29.83
N LYS A 275 -41.78 -14.46 30.02
CA LYS A 275 -41.91 -15.91 30.32
C LYS A 275 -41.50 -16.38 31.72
N LYS A 276 -41.45 -15.50 32.72
CA LYS A 276 -41.18 -15.91 34.13
C LYS A 276 -42.36 -15.77 35.10
N GLY A 277 -43.57 -15.49 34.61
CA GLY A 277 -44.73 -15.24 35.45
C GLY A 277 -45.88 -16.23 35.33
N ASP A 278 -45.65 -17.55 35.29
CA ASP A 278 -46.73 -18.47 35.70
C ASP A 278 -46.22 -19.88 36.09
N LYS A 279 -45.89 -20.04 37.37
CA LYS A 279 -45.95 -21.31 38.09
C LYS A 279 -46.49 -21.02 39.48
N LYS A 280 -47.82 -21.00 39.58
CA LYS A 280 -48.55 -21.20 40.84
C LYS A 280 -49.01 -22.65 40.93
#